data_AF-A0A1C6PRW2-F1
#
_entry.id   AF-A0A1C6PRW2-F1
#
_cell.length_a   1.000
_cell.length_b   1.000
_cell.length_c   1.000
_cell.angle_alpha   90.00
_cell.angle_beta   90.00
_cell.angle_gamma   90.00
#
_symmetry.space_group_name_H-M   'P 1'
#
loop_
_entity.id
_entity.type
_entity.pdbx_description
1 polymer ?
#
loop_
_entity_poly.entity_id
_entity_poly.type
_entity_poly.pdbx_seq_one_letter_code
_entity_poly.pdbx_strand_id
1 'polypeptide(L)'
;TWLRRRSIAHTIPERADQTRNRARRGRAGGRPPAFDRETYKHRNVVERCFNRLKQWRGIATRYDKTAQSYQAAVTLASLLMWA
;
A
#
# COMPACT_ATOMS: atom_id res chain seq x y z
N THR A 1 -17.97 -11.50 2.99
CA THR A 1 -16.85 -11.51 2.02
C THR A 1 -15.71 -12.34 2.58
N TRP A 2 -14.83 -12.87 1.72
CA TRP A 2 -13.67 -13.68 2.12
C TRP A 2 -12.82 -13.02 3.23
N LEU A 3 -12.60 -11.71 3.13
CA LEU A 3 -11.83 -10.92 4.12
C LEU A 3 -12.50 -10.91 5.50
N ARG A 4 -13.82 -10.69 5.56
CA ARG A 4 -14.57 -10.68 6.81
C ARG A 4 -14.57 -12.06 7.50
N ARG A 5 -14.64 -13.14 6.72
CA ARG A 5 -14.55 -14.52 7.27
C ARG A 5 -13.18 -14.82 7.90
N ARG A 6 -12.14 -14.08 7.50
CA ARG A 6 -10.77 -14.20 8.01
C ARG A 6 -10.41 -13.12 9.04
N SER A 7 -11.38 -12.31 9.48
CA SER A 7 -11.17 -11.19 10.39
C SER A 7 -10.10 -10.18 9.91
N ILE A 8 -9.90 -10.08 8.60
CA ILE A 8 -8.96 -9.11 8.02
C ILE A 8 -9.65 -7.75 7.96
N ALA A 9 -9.08 -6.77 8.65
CA ALA A 9 -9.57 -5.40 8.66
C ALA A 9 -9.53 -4.77 7.27
N HIS A 10 -10.49 -3.90 6.98
CA HIS A 10 -10.53 -3.18 5.72
C HIS A 10 -9.64 -1.94 5.81
N THR A 11 -8.50 -1.98 5.16
CA THR A 11 -7.48 -0.92 5.25
C THR A 11 -7.51 0.05 4.08
N ILE A 12 -8.11 -0.32 2.96
CA ILE A 12 -8.20 0.51 1.75
C ILE A 12 -9.57 1.21 1.76
N PRO A 13 -9.68 2.49 1.35
CA PRO A 13 -10.98 3.13 1.23
C PRO A 13 -11.85 2.44 0.17
N GLU A 14 -13.15 2.38 0.44
CA GLU A 14 -14.09 1.89 -0.54
C GLU A 14 -14.20 2.85 -1.74
N ARG A 15 -14.29 2.28 -2.95
CA ARG A 15 -14.45 3.08 -4.16
C ARG A 15 -15.85 3.71 -4.20
N ALA A 16 -15.95 4.93 -4.75
CA ALA A 16 -17.20 5.70 -4.75
C ALA A 16 -18.37 5.00 -5.45
N ASP A 17 -18.10 4.25 -6.52
CA ASP A 17 -19.07 3.41 -7.24
C ASP A 17 -19.63 2.28 -6.37
N GLN A 18 -18.78 1.65 -5.55
CA GLN A 18 -19.17 0.59 -4.62
C GLN A 18 -20.08 1.14 -3.51
N THR A 19 -19.73 2.31 -2.95
CA THR A 19 -20.57 3.02 -1.98
C THR A 19 -21.94 3.35 -2.57
N ARG A 20 -21.98 3.89 -3.80
CA ARG A 20 -23.24 4.22 -4.50
C ARG A 20 -24.08 2.98 -4.80
N ASN A 21 -23.47 1.91 -5.30
CA ASN A 21 -24.18 0.68 -5.61
C ASN A 21 -24.74 0.00 -4.34
N ARG A 22 -24.01 0.07 -3.21
CA ARG A 22 -24.54 -0.35 -1.92
C ARG A 22 -25.77 0.47 -1.53
N ALA A 23 -25.66 1.80 -1.59
CA ALA A 23 -26.77 2.70 -1.24
C ALA A 23 -28.01 2.42 -2.09
N ARG A 24 -27.82 2.19 -3.41
CA ARG A 24 -28.90 1.81 -4.34
C ARG A 24 -29.61 0.51 -3.96
N ARG A 25 -28.90 -0.46 -3.39
CA ARG A 25 -29.47 -1.74 -2.94
C ARG A 25 -30.21 -1.64 -1.60
N GLY A 26 -30.15 -0.49 -0.91
CA GLY A 26 -30.82 -0.28 0.37
C GLY A 26 -30.47 -1.36 1.40
N ARG A 27 -31.49 -2.00 1.97
CA ARG A 27 -31.33 -3.06 2.99
C ARG A 27 -30.53 -4.27 2.47
N ALA A 28 -30.60 -4.57 1.17
CA ALA A 28 -29.84 -5.66 0.54
C ALA A 28 -28.36 -5.29 0.29
N GLY A 29 -27.96 -4.03 0.49
CA GLY A 29 -26.59 -3.55 0.27
C GLY A 29 -25.60 -3.99 1.35
N GLY A 30 -26.07 -4.42 2.51
CA GLY A 30 -25.25 -4.86 3.64
C GLY A 30 -24.48 -3.73 4.33
N ARG A 31 -23.73 -4.09 5.39
CA ARG A 31 -22.99 -3.12 6.22
C ARG A 31 -21.72 -2.62 5.50
N PRO A 32 -21.40 -1.31 5.56
CA PRO A 32 -20.14 -0.79 5.05
C PRO A 32 -18.92 -1.42 5.72
N PRO A 33 -17.78 -1.55 5.02
CA PRO A 33 -16.52 -1.87 5.65
C PRO A 33 -16.15 -0.82 6.70
N ALA A 34 -15.58 -1.26 7.82
CA ALA A 34 -14.97 -0.34 8.76
C ALA A 34 -13.63 0.11 8.17
N PHE A 35 -13.55 1.38 7.76
CA PHE A 35 -12.33 1.99 7.23
C PHE A 35 -11.84 3.05 8.22
N ASP A 36 -10.59 2.91 8.66
CA ASP A 36 -9.92 3.92 9.48
C ASP A 36 -9.03 4.80 8.61
N ARG A 37 -9.46 6.05 8.46
CA ARG A 37 -8.75 7.05 7.66
C ARG A 37 -7.42 7.45 8.29
N GLU A 38 -7.31 7.51 9.61
CA GLU A 38 -6.07 7.89 10.29
C GLU A 38 -5.02 6.81 10.12
N THR A 39 -5.39 5.54 10.33
CA THR A 39 -4.49 4.41 10.03
C THR A 39 -4.06 4.40 8.57
N TYR A 40 -4.97 4.70 7.63
CA TYR A 40 -4.63 4.72 6.20
C TYR A 40 -3.61 5.82 5.83
N LYS A 41 -3.57 6.95 6.55
CA LYS A 41 -2.57 8.02 6.31
C LYS A 41 -1.14 7.54 6.51
N HIS A 42 -0.89 6.57 7.40
CA HIS A 42 0.45 6.04 7.65
C HIS A 42 1.08 5.37 6.42
N ARG A 43 0.29 4.99 5.40
CA ARG A 43 0.81 4.51 4.11
C ARG A 43 1.76 5.51 3.45
N ASN A 44 1.53 6.82 3.62
CA ASN A 44 2.37 7.87 3.03
C ASN A 44 3.84 7.76 3.47
N VAL A 45 4.11 7.27 4.68
CA VAL A 45 5.48 7.06 5.18
C VAL A 45 6.21 6.04 4.31
N VAL A 46 5.55 4.92 4.03
CA VAL A 46 6.09 3.85 3.18
C VAL A 46 6.26 4.34 1.74
N GLU A 47 5.27 5.06 1.20
CA GLU A 47 5.34 5.61 -0.16
C GLU A 47 6.50 6.61 -0.33
N ARG A 48 6.68 7.52 0.63
CA ARG A 48 7.78 8.48 0.63
C ARG A 48 9.13 7.77 0.73
N CYS A 49 9.23 6.71 1.55
CA CYS A 49 10.43 5.88 1.65
C CYS A 49 10.79 5.27 0.28
N PHE A 50 9.84 4.59 -0.37
CA PHE A 50 10.09 4.01 -1.70
C PHE A 50 10.35 5.06 -2.77
N ASN A 51 9.70 6.22 -2.71
CA ASN A 51 9.99 7.32 -3.64
C ASN A 51 11.41 7.87 -3.48
N ARG A 52 11.93 7.90 -2.24
CA ARG A 52 13.32 8.29 -1.97
C ARG A 52 14.31 7.23 -2.47
N LEU A 53 14.02 5.95 -2.25
CA LEU A 53 14.81 4.84 -2.83
C LEU A 53 14.87 4.92 -4.36
N LYS A 54 13.76 5.28 -5.01
CA LYS A 54 13.71 5.43 -6.48
C LYS A 54 14.43 6.67 -7.02
N GLN A 55 14.89 7.60 -6.18
CA GLN A 55 15.78 8.68 -6.66
C GLN A 55 17.12 8.11 -7.17
N TRP A 56 17.51 6.94 -6.65
CA TRP A 56 18.69 6.22 -7.09
C TRP A 56 18.36 5.52 -8.40
N ARG A 57 18.82 6.09 -9.52
CA ARG A 57 18.47 5.60 -10.87
C ARG A 57 18.72 4.09 -11.02
N GLY A 58 19.86 3.57 -10.55
CA GLY A 58 20.18 2.14 -10.62
C GLY A 58 19.17 1.24 -9.90
N ILE A 59 18.61 1.70 -8.77
CA ILE A 59 17.58 0.97 -8.03
C ILE A 59 16.23 1.07 -8.74
N ALA A 60 15.87 2.25 -9.23
CA ALA A 60 14.60 2.49 -9.90
C ALA A 60 14.46 1.69 -11.20
N THR A 61 15.54 1.57 -11.98
CA THR A 61 15.55 0.87 -13.26
C THR A 61 15.99 -0.58 -13.17
N ARG A 62 16.43 -1.06 -11.99
CA ARG A 62 17.04 -2.40 -11.80
C ARG A 62 18.18 -2.67 -12.78
N TYR A 63 19.25 -1.87 -12.72
CA TYR A 63 20.42 -2.12 -13.58
C TYR A 63 21.29 -3.30 -13.15
N ASP A 64 21.21 -3.71 -11.89
CA ASP A 64 21.92 -4.88 -11.39
C ASP A 64 21.47 -6.17 -12.09
N LYS A 65 22.43 -6.92 -12.63
CA LYS A 65 22.17 -8.18 -13.34
C LYS A 65 21.77 -9.33 -12.42
N THR A 66 22.21 -9.31 -11.17
CA THR A 66 21.95 -10.38 -10.20
C THR A 66 21.02 -9.90 -9.09
N ALA A 67 20.21 -10.81 -8.56
CA ALA A 67 19.36 -10.51 -7.42
C ALA A 67 20.17 -10.09 -6.18
N GLN A 68 21.35 -10.68 -5.98
CA GLN A 68 22.24 -10.37 -4.87
C GLN A 68 22.79 -8.94 -4.96
N SER A 69 23.29 -8.53 -6.13
CA SER A 69 23.79 -7.17 -6.35
C SER A 69 22.68 -6.13 -6.14
N TYR A 70 21.48 -6.40 -6.69
CA TYR A 70 20.33 -5.51 -6.49
C TYR A 70 19.94 -5.39 -5.01
N GLN A 71 19.90 -6.52 -4.30
CA GLN A 71 19.59 -6.52 -2.87
C GLN A 71 20.63 -5.73 -2.08
N ALA A 72 21.92 -5.92 -2.35
CA ALA A 72 23.00 -5.17 -1.70
C ALA A 72 22.86 -3.65 -1.94
N ALA A 73 22.54 -3.23 -3.17
CA ALA A 73 22.30 -1.83 -3.51
C ALA A 73 21.10 -1.25 -2.75
N VAL A 74 19.99 -1.98 -2.68
CA VAL A 74 18.79 -1.55 -1.91
C VAL A 74 19.09 -1.47 -0.42
N THR A 75 19.82 -2.44 0.15
CA THR A 75 20.23 -2.43 1.56
C THR A 75 21.12 -1.23 1.85
N LEU A 76 22.13 -0.97 1.02
CA LEU A 76 23.02 0.18 1.17
C LEU A 76 22.26 1.51 1.09
N ALA A 77 21.41 1.69 0.08
CA ALA A 77 20.59 2.90 -0.04
C ALA A 77 19.63 3.08 1.14
N SER A 78 19.10 1.98 1.68
CA SER A 78 18.23 2.02 2.87
C SER A 78 19.00 2.45 4.12
N LEU A 79 20.23 1.98 4.31
CA LEU A 79 21.11 2.41 5.40
C LEU A 79 21.47 3.90 5.28
N LEU A 80 21.80 4.36 4.06
CA LEU A 80 22.14 5.77 3.81
C LEU A 80 20.93 6.71 3.94
N MET A 81 19.71 6.21 3.76
CA MET A 81 18.48 6.99 3.98
C MET A 81 18.12 7.13 5.47
N TRP A 82 18.62 6.25 6.32
CA TRP A 82 18.38 6.25 7.77
C TRP A 82 19.28 7.24 8.52
N ALA A 83 20.49 7.48 8.01
CA ALA A 83 21.40 8.52 8.50
C ALA A 83 20.88 9.92 8.16
#